data_AF-A0A945BHB5-F1
#
_entry.id   AF-A0A945BHB5-F1
#
_cell.length_a   1.000
_cell.length_b   1.000
_cell.length_c   1.000
_cell.angle_alpha   90.00
_cell.angle_beta   90.00
_cell.angle_gamma   90.00
#
_symmetry.space_group_name_H-M   'P 1'
#
loop_
_entity.id
_entity.type
_entity.pdbx_description
1 polymer ?
#
loop_
_entity_poly.entity_id
_entity_poly.type
_entity_poly.pdbx_seq_one_letter_code
_entity_poly.pdbx_strand_id
1 'polypeptide(L)'
;IVSLGVEHILVDTPSVDRLLDEGNLSSHNIFWETKGKEFNSKTQNKTITEMIFASEEIKDGNYLLNLQIPAFVSDAAPSRPILYKINDL
;
A
#
# COMPACT_ATOMS: atom_id res chain seq x y z
N ILE A 1 -8.12 1.85 -8.87
CA ILE A 1 -6.85 2.12 -8.16
C ILE A 1 -5.66 2.08 -9.12
N VAL A 2 -5.33 0.93 -9.73
CA VAL A 2 -4.21 0.84 -10.69
C VAL A 2 -4.34 1.83 -11.86
N SER A 3 -5.53 1.91 -12.49
CA SER A 3 -5.79 2.85 -13.59
C SER A 3 -5.76 4.33 -13.19
N LEU A 4 -5.76 4.63 -11.88
CA LEU A 4 -5.67 5.99 -11.35
C LEU A 4 -4.21 6.41 -11.06
N GLY A 5 -3.23 5.55 -11.34
CA GLY A 5 -1.82 5.84 -11.09
C GLY A 5 -1.41 5.79 -9.62
N VAL A 6 -2.17 5.13 -8.75
CA VAL A 6 -1.82 4.97 -7.33
C VAL A 6 -0.63 4.04 -7.18
N GLU A 7 0.41 4.51 -6.50
CA GLU A 7 1.64 3.74 -6.22
C GLU A 7 1.67 3.14 -4.81
N HIS A 8 1.06 3.80 -3.83
CA HIS A 8 1.07 3.37 -2.43
C HIS A 8 -0.35 3.25 -1.89
N ILE A 9 -0.71 2.04 -1.43
CA ILE A 9 -1.98 1.77 -0.77
C ILE A 9 -1.71 1.53 0.71
N LEU A 10 -2.52 2.13 1.58
CA LEU A 10 -2.51 1.90 3.02
C LEU A 10 -3.91 1.41 3.42
N VAL A 11 -4.00 0.29 4.13
CA VAL A 11 -5.28 -0.28 4.63
C VAL A 11 -5.18 -0.64 6.11
N ASP A 12 -6.28 -0.49 6.83
CA ASP A 12 -6.42 -0.85 8.25
C ASP A 12 -6.76 -2.33 8.47
N THR A 13 -6.96 -3.08 7.39
CA THR A 13 -7.19 -4.52 7.41
C THR A 13 -5.86 -5.30 7.42
N PRO A 14 -5.87 -6.55 7.92
CA PRO A 14 -4.72 -7.44 7.83
C PRO A 14 -4.29 -7.79 6.42
N SER A 15 -5.20 -7.70 5.44
CA SER A 15 -4.84 -7.81 4.03
C SER A 15 -5.81 -7.09 3.09
N VAL A 16 -5.33 -6.78 1.88
CA VAL A 16 -6.16 -6.39 0.73
C VAL A 16 -6.84 -7.57 0.01
N ASP A 17 -6.42 -8.80 0.32
CA ASP A 17 -7.04 -10.04 -0.18
C ASP A 17 -7.90 -10.70 0.90
N ARG A 18 -8.79 -11.59 0.47
CA ARG A 18 -9.63 -12.35 1.41
C ARG A 18 -8.79 -13.38 2.16
N LEU A 19 -9.09 -13.59 3.43
CA LEU A 19 -8.41 -14.62 4.25
C LEU A 19 -8.53 -16.03 3.66
N LEU A 20 -9.69 -16.35 3.07
CA LEU A 20 -9.98 -17.63 2.42
C LEU A 20 -10.08 -17.40 0.91
N ASP A 21 -8.94 -17.13 0.27
CA ASP A 21 -8.85 -16.90 -1.18
C ASP A 21 -8.18 -18.05 -1.95
N GLU A 22 -7.92 -19.19 -1.29
CA GLU A 22 -7.21 -20.35 -1.87
C GLU A 22 -5.79 -20.03 -2.39
N GLY A 23 -5.16 -18.96 -1.88
CA GLY A 23 -3.83 -18.52 -2.30
C GLY A 23 -3.81 -17.82 -3.66
N ASN A 24 -4.94 -17.27 -4.09
CA ASN A 24 -5.06 -16.57 -5.37
C ASN A 24 -4.35 -15.21 -5.35
N LEU A 25 -4.33 -14.50 -4.22
CA LEU A 25 -3.70 -13.18 -4.05
C LEU A 25 -4.11 -12.21 -5.17
N SER A 26 -5.41 -12.14 -5.45
CA SER A 26 -5.93 -11.46 -6.63
C SER A 26 -5.65 -9.96 -6.59
N SER A 27 -5.88 -9.32 -5.44
CA SER A 27 -5.63 -7.90 -5.24
C SER A 27 -4.14 -7.57 -5.36
N HIS A 28 -3.27 -8.38 -4.73
CA HIS A 28 -1.81 -8.24 -4.87
C HIS A 28 -1.40 -8.36 -6.35
N ASN A 29 -1.81 -9.42 -7.04
CA ASN A 29 -1.42 -9.68 -8.42
C ASN A 29 -1.89 -8.59 -9.39
N ILE A 30 -3.10 -8.06 -9.18
CA ILE A 30 -3.62 -6.95 -9.98
C ILE A 30 -2.82 -5.67 -9.70
N PHE A 31 -2.50 -5.37 -8.44
CA PHE A 31 -1.82 -4.14 -8.07
C PHE A 31 -0.37 -4.05 -8.57
N TRP A 32 0.41 -5.11 -8.38
CA TRP A 32 1.78 -5.21 -8.90
C TRP A 32 1.86 -5.67 -10.35
N GLU A 33 0.73 -5.99 -10.98
CA GLU A 33 0.65 -6.45 -12.37
C GLU A 33 1.52 -7.70 -12.64
N THR A 34 1.56 -8.63 -11.67
CA THR A 34 2.36 -9.86 -11.68
C THR A 34 1.61 -11.01 -12.36
N LYS A 35 1.39 -10.87 -13.67
CA LYS A 35 0.75 -11.93 -14.48
C LYS A 35 1.55 -13.22 -14.40
N GLY A 36 0.87 -14.36 -14.21
CA GLY A 36 1.53 -15.66 -14.08
C GLY A 36 2.43 -15.80 -12.84
N LYS A 37 2.28 -14.94 -11.84
CA LYS A 37 3.16 -14.85 -10.66
C LYS A 37 4.61 -14.43 -10.99
N GLU A 38 4.80 -13.76 -12.12
CA GLU A 38 6.11 -13.22 -12.52
C GLU A 38 6.32 -11.81 -11.98
N PHE A 39 7.56 -11.51 -11.55
CA PHE A 39 7.93 -10.18 -11.09
C PHE A 39 7.87 -9.14 -12.22
N ASN A 40 7.26 -7.99 -11.95
CA ASN A 40 7.18 -6.86 -12.87
C ASN A 40 8.06 -5.70 -12.38
N SER A 41 9.18 -5.45 -13.06
CA SER A 41 10.14 -4.39 -12.68
C SER A 41 9.57 -2.97 -12.77
N LYS A 42 8.47 -2.76 -13.51
CA LYS A 42 7.82 -1.44 -13.61
C LYS A 42 7.04 -1.07 -12.35
N THR A 43 6.67 -2.06 -11.54
CA THR A 43 5.88 -1.86 -10.33
C THR A 43 6.69 -2.05 -9.05
N GLN A 44 8.01 -2.14 -9.16
CA GLN A 44 8.92 -2.40 -8.03
C GLN A 44 8.84 -1.37 -6.89
N ASN A 45 8.41 -0.14 -7.20
CA ASN A 45 8.26 0.93 -6.21
C ASN A 45 6.86 0.99 -5.59
N LYS A 46 5.90 0.19 -6.10
CA LYS A 46 4.55 0.17 -5.53
C LYS A 46 4.56 -0.54 -4.19
N THR A 47 3.76 -0.05 -3.24
CA THR A 47 3.67 -0.65 -1.89
C THR A 47 2.22 -0.85 -1.47
N ILE A 48 1.97 -1.93 -0.75
CA ILE A 48 0.77 -2.10 0.07
C ILE A 48 1.25 -2.10 1.53
N THR A 49 0.74 -1.16 2.33
CA THR A 49 0.91 -1.17 3.78
C THR A 49 -0.40 -1.63 4.39
N GLU A 50 -0.35 -2.76 5.09
CA GLU A 50 -1.50 -3.36 5.76
C GLU A 50 -1.46 -3.03 7.26
N MET A 51 -2.59 -3.20 7.94
CA MET A 51 -2.72 -2.99 9.39
C MET A 51 -2.32 -1.59 9.88
N ILE A 52 -2.58 -0.54 9.09
CA ILE A 52 -2.40 0.82 9.59
C ILE A 52 -3.42 1.14 10.69
N PHE A 53 -3.06 2.07 11.56
CA PHE A 53 -4.01 2.74 12.45
C PHE A 53 -4.11 4.20 12.04
N ALA A 54 -5.33 4.65 11.73
CA ALA A 54 -5.65 6.05 11.52
C ALA A 54 -6.73 6.46 12.53
N SER A 55 -6.45 7.49 13.33
CA SER A 55 -7.42 8.02 14.29
C SER A 55 -8.65 8.59 13.57
N GLU A 56 -9.85 8.37 14.10
CA GLU A 56 -11.10 8.97 13.61
C GLU A 56 -11.11 10.52 13.66
N GLU A 57 -10.18 11.10 14.42
CA GLU A 57 -9.98 12.56 14.45
C GLU A 57 -9.40 13.10 13.13
N ILE A 58 -8.70 12.26 12.36
CA ILE A 58 -8.17 12.60 11.04
C ILE A 58 -9.35 12.78 10.08
N LYS A 59 -9.48 13.98 9.50
CA LYS A 59 -10.53 14.27 8.53
C LYS A 59 -10.13 13.83 7.13
N ASP A 60 -11.09 13.33 6.38
CA ASP A 60 -10.94 13.03 4.95
C ASP A 60 -10.42 14.25 4.19
N GLY A 61 -9.49 14.03 3.26
CA GLY A 61 -8.89 15.08 2.47
C GLY A 61 -7.51 14.71 1.95
N ASN A 62 -6.82 15.71 1.41
CA ASN A 62 -5.47 15.53 0.87
C ASN A 62 -4.41 15.79 1.95
N TYR A 63 -3.46 14.87 2.05
CA TYR A 63 -2.31 14.95 2.94
C TYR A 63 -1.05 14.63 2.15
N LEU A 64 0.09 15.16 2.60
CA LEU A 64 1.38 14.68 2.16
C LEU A 64 1.75 13.43 2.97
N LEU A 65 1.99 12.32 2.28
CA LEU A 65 2.45 11.07 2.88
C LEU A 65 3.97 11.00 2.86
N ASN A 66 4.58 10.81 4.03
CA ASN A 66 5.94 10.34 4.18
C ASN A 66 5.91 8.87 4.61
N LEU A 67 6.26 7.98 3.68
CA LEU A 67 6.28 6.54 3.93
C LEU A 67 7.72 6.09 4.20
N GLN A 68 8.01 5.75 5.45
CA GLN A 68 9.35 5.29 5.85
C GLN A 68 9.39 3.76 5.87
N ILE A 69 10.36 3.18 5.17
CA ILE A 69 10.59 1.73 5.09
C ILE A 69 12.06 1.47 5.44
N PRO A 70 12.38 0.50 6.31
CA PRO A 70 13.76 0.12 6.61
C PRO A 70 14.55 -0.30 5.37
N ALA A 71 15.85 0.00 5.35
CA ALA A 71 16.73 -0.33 4.23
C ALA A 71 17.26 -1.78 4.32
N PHE A 72 16.37 -2.77 4.29
CA PHE A 72 16.72 -4.18 4.16
C PHE A 72 15.87 -4.87 3.10
N VAL A 73 16.38 -5.98 2.56
CA VAL A 73 15.67 -6.79 1.57
C VAL A 73 14.88 -7.87 2.31
N SER A 74 13.57 -7.86 2.13
CA SER A 74 12.62 -8.82 2.68
C SER A 74 11.38 -8.88 1.78
N ASP A 75 10.56 -9.91 1.93
CA ASP A 75 9.25 -10.01 1.29
C ASP A 75 8.27 -8.97 1.84
N ALA A 76 8.38 -8.65 3.13
CA ALA A 76 7.69 -7.53 3.78
C ALA A 76 8.59 -6.86 4.83
N ALA A 77 8.31 -5.59 5.11
CA ALA A 77 8.98 -4.82 6.16
C ALA A 77 7.96 -3.95 6.91
N PRO A 78 8.15 -3.71 8.22
CA PRO A 78 7.33 -2.75 8.93
C PRO A 78 7.54 -1.35 8.32
N SER A 79 6.47 -0.60 8.13
CA SER A 79 6.55 0.78 7.64
C SER A 79 6.06 1.76 8.70
N ARG A 80 6.47 3.02 8.57
CA ARG A 80 6.01 4.13 9.41
C ARG A 80 5.40 5.22 8.51
N PRO A 81 4.09 5.14 8.23
CA PRO A 81 3.39 6.17 7.48
C PRO A 81 3.19 7.42 8.37
N ILE A 82 3.56 8.59 7.85
CA ILE A 82 3.38 9.87 8.53
C ILE A 82 2.61 10.79 7.58
N LEU A 83 1.47 11.29 8.04
CA LEU A 83 0.64 12.25 7.28
C LEU A 83 0.93 13.67 7.74
N TYR A 84 1.18 14.56 6.79
CA TYR A 84 1.25 15.99 7.01
C TYR A 84 0.04 16.66 6.34
N LYS A 85 -0.68 17.48 7.10
CA LYS A 85 -1.79 18.27 6.55
C LYS A 85 -1.23 19.26 5.54
N ILE A 86 -1.84 19.31 4.36
CA ILE A 86 -1.54 20.34 3.38
C ILE A 86 -2.23 21.62 3.84
N ASN A 87 -1.47 22.71 3.97
CA ASN A 87 -2.04 24.02 4.20
C ASN A 87 -2.42 24.62 2.84
N ASP A 88 -3.60 25.23 2.77
CA ASP A 88 -3.92 26.11 1.66
C ASP A 88 -2.97 27.32 1.71
N LEU A 89 -2.33 27.63 0.58
CA LEU A 89 -1.48 28.81 0.41
C LEU A 89 -2.30 30.10 0.34
#